data_AF-A0A0B7FSV3-F1
#
_entry.id   AF-A0A0B7FSV3-F1
#
_cell.length_a   1.000
_cell.length_b   1.000
_cell.length_c   1.000
_cell.angle_alpha   90.00
_cell.angle_beta   90.00
_cell.angle_gamma   90.00
#
_symmetry.space_group_name_H-M   'P 1'
#
loop_
_entity.id
_entity.type
_entity.pdbx_description
1 polymer ?
#
loop_
_entity_poly.entity_id
_entity_poly.type
_entity_poly.pdbx_seq_one_letter_code
_entity_poly.pdbx_strand_id
1 'polypeptide(L)'
;MSHLQQTFDISEFQKLLDTAMAAVQARPVGFSVAAIASALGGYSLKRLLAPSAYSNLDGPPRKDFVYGHLKEIVMPYNIAFHDSLQDTYGSVSKVYGTFGMKQAMIKDLGGTRSKEIDMLRWCSSTALELIGTAGIGHSFGILHGVESEYSDAIKNYFPALAQIAPMRSLFPAIYRMGPSWLQEKLAEWAPSAAIREMKHIVDVQERQAQDILSQKKKALDSADKSKDMNDIMSVLLKANMEAREEDRLPEDQLLGQMK
;
A
#
# COMPACT_ATOMS: atom_id res chain seq x y z
N MET A 1 -24.46 -54.06 -29.34
CA MET A 1 -23.72 -53.09 -28.52
C MET A 1 -24.75 -52.10 -27.96
N SER A 2 -25.34 -52.44 -26.82
CA SER A 2 -25.13 -51.79 -25.50
C SER A 2 -25.98 -50.52 -25.33
N HIS A 3 -27.27 -50.72 -25.02
CA HIS A 3 -28.12 -49.70 -24.42
C HIS A 3 -27.81 -49.60 -22.92
N LEU A 4 -27.22 -48.49 -22.49
CA LEU A 4 -27.14 -48.07 -21.10
C LEU A 4 -28.37 -47.20 -20.78
N GLN A 5 -29.42 -47.80 -20.23
CA GLN A 5 -30.47 -47.08 -19.50
C GLN A 5 -30.28 -47.35 -18.02
N GLN A 6 -29.54 -46.47 -17.36
CA GLN A 6 -29.41 -46.44 -15.91
C GLN A 6 -30.66 -45.74 -15.36
N THR A 7 -31.69 -46.51 -15.03
CA THR A 7 -32.90 -46.01 -14.37
C THR A 7 -32.53 -45.60 -12.95
N PHE A 8 -32.61 -44.31 -12.65
CA PHE A 8 -32.43 -43.78 -11.31
C PHE A 8 -33.57 -44.32 -10.43
N ASP A 9 -33.26 -45.11 -9.40
CA ASP A 9 -34.25 -45.73 -8.54
C ASP A 9 -34.87 -44.69 -7.60
N ILE A 10 -36.08 -44.28 -7.92
CA ILE A 10 -36.85 -43.25 -7.21
C ILE A 10 -37.09 -43.66 -5.74
N SER A 11 -37.13 -44.96 -5.45
CA SER A 11 -37.39 -45.49 -4.10
C SER A 11 -36.18 -45.32 -3.17
N GLU A 12 -34.96 -45.54 -3.67
CA GLU A 12 -33.74 -45.27 -2.91
C GLU A 12 -33.59 -43.77 -2.64
N PHE A 13 -33.92 -42.92 -3.61
CA PHE A 13 -33.88 -41.47 -3.46
C PHE A 13 -34.87 -40.98 -2.38
N GLN A 14 -36.10 -41.51 -2.37
CA GLN A 14 -37.10 -41.20 -1.35
C GLN A 14 -36.63 -41.62 0.06
N LYS A 15 -36.06 -42.81 0.20
CA LYS A 15 -35.52 -43.29 1.48
C LYS A 15 -34.38 -42.42 2.01
N LEU A 16 -33.55 -41.90 1.09
CA LEU A 16 -32.46 -41.00 1.40
C LEU A 16 -32.98 -39.61 1.84
N LEU A 17 -34.02 -39.11 1.16
CA LEU A 17 -34.72 -37.87 1.56
C LEU A 17 -35.35 -37.98 2.95
N ASP A 18 -36.05 -39.09 3.24
CA ASP A 18 -36.69 -39.29 4.54
C ASP A 18 -35.66 -39.39 5.67
N THR A 19 -34.54 -40.08 5.42
CA THR A 19 -33.44 -40.19 6.38
C THR A 19 -32.79 -38.83 6.65
N ALA A 20 -32.61 -38.01 5.60
CA ALA A 20 -32.08 -36.66 5.73
C ALA A 20 -33.04 -35.74 6.50
N MET A 21 -34.35 -35.82 6.22
CA MET A 21 -35.39 -35.05 6.91
C MET A 21 -35.45 -35.40 8.41
N ALA A 22 -35.33 -36.69 8.75
CA ALA A 22 -35.28 -37.14 10.14
C ALA A 22 -34.02 -36.62 10.87
N ALA A 23 -32.86 -36.61 10.20
CA ALA A 23 -31.63 -36.07 10.76
C ALA A 23 -31.73 -34.55 11.01
N VAL A 24 -32.35 -33.80 10.09
CA VAL A 24 -32.59 -32.35 10.23
C VAL A 24 -33.53 -32.05 11.39
N GLN A 25 -34.62 -32.81 11.56
CA GLN A 25 -35.54 -32.66 12.69
C GLN A 25 -34.92 -33.00 14.05
N ALA A 26 -33.98 -33.95 14.11
CA ALA A 26 -33.32 -34.33 15.35
C ALA A 26 -32.32 -33.26 15.87
N ARG A 27 -31.76 -32.43 14.99
CA ARG A 27 -30.78 -31.38 15.35
C ARG A 27 -30.98 -30.09 14.55
N PRO A 28 -32.12 -29.40 14.71
CA PRO A 28 -32.51 -28.29 13.84
C PRO A 28 -31.53 -27.11 13.88
N VAL A 29 -30.94 -26.83 15.05
CA VAL A 29 -29.95 -25.74 15.22
C VAL A 29 -28.61 -26.11 14.57
N GLY A 30 -28.14 -27.35 14.72
CA GLY A 30 -26.86 -27.80 14.18
C GLY A 30 -26.82 -27.77 12.65
N PHE A 31 -27.90 -28.21 12.00
CA PHE A 31 -28.04 -28.14 10.54
C PHE A 31 -28.19 -26.70 10.04
N SER A 32 -28.91 -25.84 10.77
CA SER A 32 -29.05 -24.42 10.41
C SER A 32 -27.72 -23.69 10.49
N VAL A 33 -26.91 -23.93 11.52
CA VAL A 33 -25.56 -23.35 11.66
C VAL A 33 -24.63 -23.87 10.56
N ALA A 34 -24.66 -25.16 10.24
CA ALA A 34 -23.86 -25.74 9.16
C ALA A 34 -24.25 -25.18 7.78
N ALA A 35 -25.55 -24.96 7.55
CA ALA A 35 -26.05 -24.36 6.32
C ALA A 35 -25.62 -22.89 6.18
N ILE A 36 -25.70 -22.11 7.26
CA ILE A 36 -25.22 -20.71 7.28
C ILE A 36 -23.70 -20.66 7.08
N ALA A 37 -22.93 -21.51 7.77
CA ALA A 37 -21.48 -21.58 7.62
C ALA A 37 -21.08 -21.98 6.19
N SER A 38 -21.80 -22.93 5.58
CA SER A 38 -21.58 -23.34 4.19
C SER A 38 -21.98 -22.24 3.20
N ALA A 39 -23.05 -21.50 3.45
CA ALA A 39 -23.47 -20.37 2.64
C ALA A 39 -22.48 -19.19 2.73
N LEU A 40 -22.00 -18.86 3.93
CA LEU A 40 -20.98 -17.83 4.15
C LEU A 40 -19.61 -18.24 3.59
N GLY A 41 -19.24 -19.50 3.77
CA GLY A 41 -18.03 -20.09 3.17
C GLY A 41 -18.11 -20.08 1.65
N GLY A 42 -19.24 -20.50 1.07
CA GLY A 42 -19.50 -20.48 -0.36
C GLY A 42 -19.57 -19.06 -0.94
N TYR A 43 -20.15 -18.09 -0.22
CA TYR A 43 -20.17 -16.69 -0.62
C TYR A 43 -18.77 -16.06 -0.58
N SER A 44 -17.99 -16.33 0.48
CA SER A 44 -16.62 -15.85 0.62
C SER A 44 -15.70 -16.49 -0.42
N LEU A 45 -15.84 -17.79 -0.68
CA LEU A 45 -15.12 -18.52 -1.71
C LEU A 45 -15.51 -18.04 -3.12
N LYS A 46 -16.80 -17.85 -3.39
CA LYS A 46 -17.28 -17.26 -4.66
C LYS A 46 -16.75 -15.84 -4.85
N ARG A 47 -16.63 -15.05 -3.78
CA ARG A 47 -16.07 -13.69 -3.84
C ARG A 47 -14.55 -13.69 -4.06
N LEU A 48 -13.84 -14.68 -3.52
CA LEU A 48 -12.40 -14.88 -3.74
C LEU A 48 -12.10 -15.46 -5.13
N LEU A 49 -13.02 -16.27 -5.67
CA LEU A 49 -12.92 -16.88 -7.00
C LEU A 49 -13.66 -16.07 -8.09
N ALA A 50 -14.35 -14.98 -7.74
CA ALA A 50 -15.07 -14.15 -8.69
C ALA A 50 -14.08 -13.55 -9.70
N PRO A 51 -14.27 -13.76 -11.01
CA PRO A 51 -13.39 -13.21 -12.03
C PRO A 51 -13.38 -11.68 -11.94
N SER A 52 -12.21 -11.07 -12.08
CA SER A 52 -12.14 -9.61 -12.24
C SER A 52 -12.85 -9.20 -13.52
N ALA A 53 -13.43 -7.98 -13.55
CA ALA A 53 -14.11 -7.42 -14.72
C ALA A 53 -13.28 -7.42 -16.02
N TYR A 54 -11.97 -7.61 -15.91
CA TYR A 54 -11.01 -7.79 -17.01
C TYR A 54 -10.31 -9.16 -16.91
N SER A 55 -11.06 -10.25 -16.92
CA SER A 55 -10.51 -11.63 -16.83
C SER A 55 -9.81 -12.08 -18.11
N ASN A 56 -10.03 -11.36 -19.21
CA ASN A 56 -9.54 -11.64 -20.55
C ASN A 56 -8.29 -10.84 -20.95
N LEU A 57 -7.72 -10.05 -20.02
CA LEU A 57 -6.43 -9.40 -20.26
C LEU A 57 -5.32 -10.37 -19.84
N ASP A 58 -4.61 -10.86 -20.84
CA ASP A 58 -3.41 -11.66 -20.65
C ASP A 58 -2.28 -10.78 -20.09
N GLY A 59 -1.38 -11.42 -19.36
CA GLY A 59 -0.25 -10.75 -18.74
C GLY A 59 0.63 -11.71 -17.97
N PRO A 60 1.84 -11.28 -17.61
CA PRO A 60 2.80 -12.15 -16.97
C PRO A 60 2.30 -12.66 -15.61
N PRO A 61 2.65 -13.90 -15.22
CA PRO A 61 2.35 -14.43 -13.90
C PRO A 61 3.03 -13.59 -12.82
N ARG A 62 2.33 -13.35 -11.70
CA ARG A 62 2.86 -12.53 -10.59
C ARG A 62 4.11 -13.18 -10.00
N LYS A 63 5.25 -12.47 -10.08
CA LYS A 63 6.53 -12.91 -9.47
C LYS A 63 6.55 -12.67 -7.96
N ASP A 64 6.22 -11.45 -7.52
CA ASP A 64 6.28 -11.05 -6.11
C ASP A 64 4.91 -10.67 -5.54
N PHE A 65 4.63 -11.13 -4.31
CA PHE A 65 3.44 -10.70 -3.59
C PHE A 65 3.51 -9.22 -3.18
N VAL A 66 4.68 -8.75 -2.74
CA VAL A 66 4.80 -7.37 -2.25
C VAL A 66 4.91 -6.37 -3.41
N TYR A 67 5.78 -6.68 -4.38
CA TYR A 67 6.16 -5.74 -5.43
C TYR A 67 5.52 -6.03 -6.80
N GLY A 68 4.86 -7.18 -7.00
CA GLY A 68 4.28 -7.53 -8.28
C GLY A 68 5.32 -7.52 -9.40
N HIS A 69 5.13 -6.64 -10.39
CA HIS A 69 6.05 -6.37 -11.50
C HIS A 69 6.72 -4.98 -11.41
N LEU A 70 6.56 -4.27 -10.29
CA LEU A 70 6.95 -2.86 -10.21
C LEU A 70 8.45 -2.64 -10.45
N LYS A 71 9.32 -3.49 -9.88
CA LYS A 71 10.77 -3.41 -10.10
C LYS A 71 11.12 -3.47 -11.58
N GLU A 72 10.32 -4.19 -12.37
CA GLU A 72 10.51 -4.36 -13.80
C GLU A 72 9.93 -3.18 -14.58
N ILE A 73 8.83 -2.59 -14.11
CA ILE A 73 8.17 -1.43 -14.73
C ILE A 73 8.95 -0.13 -14.50
N VAL A 74 9.45 0.10 -13.28
CA VAL A 74 9.96 1.41 -12.84
C VAL A 74 11.47 1.54 -13.04
N MET A 75 12.21 0.44 -13.08
CA MET A 75 13.67 0.53 -13.23
C MET A 75 14.03 1.06 -14.63
N PRO A 76 14.86 2.13 -14.73
CA PRO A 76 15.21 2.79 -16.00
C PRO A 76 15.81 1.85 -17.06
N TYR A 77 16.37 0.72 -16.65
CA TYR A 77 17.07 -0.23 -17.52
C TYR A 77 16.24 -1.45 -17.94
N ASN A 78 14.97 -1.54 -17.53
CA ASN A 78 14.12 -2.70 -17.83
C ASN A 78 13.20 -2.48 -19.04
N ILE A 79 13.66 -1.74 -20.06
CA ILE A 79 12.93 -1.54 -21.33
C ILE A 79 12.56 -2.90 -21.97
N ALA A 80 13.45 -3.89 -21.89
CA ALA A 80 13.19 -5.24 -22.38
C ALA A 80 11.94 -5.89 -21.76
N PHE A 81 11.60 -5.56 -20.51
CA PHE A 81 10.35 -6.03 -19.91
C PHE A 81 9.14 -5.36 -20.56
N HIS A 82 9.18 -4.04 -20.77
CA HIS A 82 8.12 -3.30 -21.46
C HIS A 82 7.93 -3.79 -22.91
N ASP A 83 9.03 -4.01 -23.63
CA ASP A 83 9.00 -4.58 -24.99
C ASP A 83 8.36 -5.98 -24.97
N SER A 84 8.76 -6.84 -24.00
CA SER A 84 8.18 -8.18 -23.87
C SER A 84 6.68 -8.17 -23.58
N LEU A 85 6.17 -7.16 -22.86
CA LEU A 85 4.74 -7.01 -22.61
C LEU A 85 3.98 -6.72 -23.91
N GLN A 86 4.51 -5.80 -24.72
CA GLN A 86 3.94 -5.43 -26.00
C GLN A 86 4.00 -6.60 -27.00
N ASP A 87 5.15 -7.27 -27.10
CA ASP A 87 5.37 -8.35 -28.05
C ASP A 87 4.57 -9.62 -27.72
N THR A 88 4.38 -9.91 -26.42
CA THR A 88 3.73 -11.15 -25.97
C THR A 88 2.22 -11.00 -25.77
N TYR A 89 1.77 -9.85 -25.27
CA TYR A 89 0.38 -9.65 -24.84
C TYR A 89 -0.34 -8.53 -25.61
N GLY A 90 0.37 -7.81 -26.48
CA GLY A 90 -0.17 -6.71 -27.27
C GLY A 90 -0.32 -5.41 -26.47
N SER A 91 -1.05 -4.45 -27.06
CA SER A 91 -1.14 -3.08 -26.56
C SER A 91 -1.83 -2.89 -25.21
N VAL A 92 -2.51 -3.93 -24.70
CA VAL A 92 -3.16 -3.91 -23.39
C VAL A 92 -2.85 -5.22 -22.68
N SER A 93 -2.07 -5.14 -21.62
CA SER A 93 -1.69 -6.31 -20.82
C SER A 93 -1.89 -6.06 -19.33
N LYS A 94 -2.15 -7.15 -18.60
CA LYS A 94 -2.35 -7.10 -17.16
C LYS A 94 -1.01 -7.19 -16.43
N VAL A 95 -0.69 -6.18 -15.65
CA VAL A 95 0.45 -6.20 -14.72
C VAL A 95 -0.02 -6.14 -13.27
N TYR A 96 0.74 -6.76 -12.37
CA TYR A 96 0.48 -6.71 -10.94
C TYR A 96 1.25 -5.55 -10.32
N GLY A 97 0.53 -4.56 -9.80
CA GLY A 97 1.08 -3.48 -8.98
C GLY A 97 1.37 -3.93 -7.54
N THR A 98 1.73 -2.97 -6.70
CA THR A 98 2.18 -3.24 -5.32
C THR A 98 1.04 -3.30 -4.32
N PHE A 99 1.31 -3.93 -3.17
CA PHE A 99 0.56 -3.79 -1.91
C PHE A 99 -0.98 -3.73 -2.02
N GLY A 100 -1.57 -4.66 -2.75
CA GLY A 100 -3.02 -4.79 -2.80
C GLY A 100 -3.76 -3.61 -3.45
N MET A 101 -3.07 -2.77 -4.23
CA MET A 101 -3.66 -1.65 -4.98
C MET A 101 -4.88 -2.10 -5.80
N LYS A 102 -4.81 -3.27 -6.44
CA LYS A 102 -5.95 -3.88 -7.15
C LYS A 102 -7.15 -4.06 -6.22
N GLN A 103 -6.96 -4.63 -5.03
CA GLN A 103 -8.04 -4.85 -4.07
C GLN A 103 -8.60 -3.53 -3.55
N ALA A 104 -7.73 -2.53 -3.33
CA ALA A 104 -8.11 -1.21 -2.86
C ALA A 104 -8.93 -0.44 -3.92
N MET A 105 -8.52 -0.49 -5.19
CA MET A 105 -9.28 0.06 -6.32
C MET A 105 -10.59 -0.71 -6.54
N ILE A 106 -10.60 -2.05 -6.41
CA ILE A 106 -11.84 -2.84 -6.48
C ILE A 106 -12.80 -2.47 -5.34
N LYS A 107 -12.28 -2.20 -4.14
CA LYS A 107 -13.09 -1.71 -3.01
C LYS A 107 -13.68 -0.33 -3.33
N ASP A 108 -12.89 0.58 -3.91
CA ASP A 108 -13.32 1.92 -4.33
C ASP A 108 -14.38 1.87 -5.45
N LEU A 109 -14.28 0.90 -6.37
CA LEU A 109 -15.32 0.63 -7.38
C LEU A 109 -16.67 0.25 -6.74
N GLY A 110 -16.69 -0.26 -5.51
CA GLY A 110 -17.93 -0.51 -4.76
C GLY A 110 -18.88 -1.52 -5.42
N GLY A 111 -18.38 -2.38 -6.30
CA GLY A 111 -19.21 -3.32 -7.08
C GLY A 111 -19.94 -2.71 -8.28
N THR A 112 -19.68 -1.45 -8.63
CA THR A 112 -20.18 -0.85 -9.87
C THR A 112 -19.50 -1.44 -11.10
N ARG A 113 -20.21 -1.48 -12.23
CA ARG A 113 -19.66 -2.00 -13.51
C ARG A 113 -18.63 -1.05 -14.13
N SER A 114 -18.80 0.25 -13.91
CA SER A 114 -17.88 1.31 -14.36
C SER A 114 -18.01 2.50 -13.40
N LYS A 115 -16.87 3.07 -13.00
CA LYS A 115 -16.75 4.28 -12.17
C LYS A 115 -15.47 4.99 -12.59
N GLU A 116 -15.51 6.31 -12.67
CA GLU A 116 -14.31 7.12 -12.87
C GLU A 116 -13.38 6.96 -11.66
N ILE A 117 -12.12 6.60 -11.94
CA ILE A 117 -11.10 6.43 -10.92
C ILE A 117 -10.05 7.52 -11.10
N ASP A 118 -9.80 8.27 -10.03
CA ASP A 118 -8.70 9.24 -9.97
C ASP A 118 -7.36 8.49 -9.90
N MET A 119 -6.75 8.31 -11.08
CA MET A 119 -5.45 7.67 -11.20
C MET A 119 -4.32 8.50 -10.57
N LEU A 120 -4.43 9.83 -10.53
CA LEU A 120 -3.42 10.68 -9.91
C LEU A 120 -3.35 10.40 -8.41
N ARG A 121 -4.51 10.30 -7.75
CA ARG A 121 -4.60 9.92 -6.33
C ARG A 121 -3.97 8.55 -6.06
N TRP A 122 -4.30 7.54 -6.87
CA TRP A 122 -3.81 6.17 -6.69
C TRP A 122 -2.31 6.05 -6.97
N CYS A 123 -1.81 6.68 -8.03
CA CYS A 123 -0.39 6.70 -8.35
C CYS A 123 0.44 7.43 -7.28
N SER A 124 -0.04 8.57 -6.79
CA SER A 124 0.65 9.35 -5.75
C SER A 124 0.69 8.58 -4.42
N SER A 125 -0.43 7.99 -4.02
CA SER A 125 -0.50 7.12 -2.82
C SER A 125 0.44 5.92 -2.93
N THR A 126 0.53 5.33 -4.13
CA THR A 126 1.40 4.18 -4.37
C THR A 126 2.87 4.56 -4.36
N ALA A 127 3.23 5.68 -4.99
CA ALA A 127 4.59 6.20 -4.93
C ALA A 127 5.05 6.45 -3.48
N LEU A 128 4.17 7.02 -2.66
CA LEU A 128 4.46 7.25 -1.24
C LEU A 128 4.62 5.95 -0.45
N GLU A 129 3.73 4.97 -0.67
CA GLU A 129 3.84 3.64 -0.05
C GLU A 129 5.15 2.93 -0.45
N LEU A 130 5.61 3.13 -1.69
CA LEU A 130 6.87 2.56 -2.19
C LEU A 130 8.10 3.20 -1.60
N ILE A 131 8.16 4.53 -1.53
CA ILE A 131 9.27 5.25 -0.91
C ILE A 131 9.33 4.90 0.58
N GLY A 132 8.17 4.84 1.25
CA GLY A 132 8.09 4.38 2.63
C GLY A 132 8.67 2.98 2.82
N THR A 133 8.17 1.99 2.07
CA THR A 133 8.51 0.58 2.27
C THR A 133 9.90 0.20 1.77
N ALA A 134 10.29 0.63 0.56
CA ALA A 134 11.59 0.29 -0.02
C ALA A 134 12.70 1.26 0.39
N GLY A 135 12.39 2.53 0.60
CA GLY A 135 13.36 3.52 1.06
C GLY A 135 13.62 3.42 2.55
N ILE A 136 12.56 3.53 3.35
CA ILE A 136 12.67 3.75 4.80
C ILE A 136 12.27 2.50 5.61
N GLY A 137 11.68 1.48 4.97
CA GLY A 137 11.21 0.26 5.65
C GLY A 137 9.91 0.45 6.42
N HIS A 138 9.09 1.46 6.07
CA HIS A 138 7.86 1.81 6.77
C HIS A 138 6.65 1.82 5.83
N SER A 139 5.56 1.13 6.22
CA SER A 139 4.29 1.19 5.48
C SER A 139 3.38 2.24 6.11
N PHE A 140 2.95 3.21 5.31
CA PHE A 140 2.04 4.27 5.76
C PHE A 140 0.57 3.83 5.77
N GLY A 141 0.27 2.66 5.18
CA GLY A 141 -1.08 2.08 5.15
C GLY A 141 -2.05 2.79 4.21
N ILE A 142 -1.56 3.67 3.34
CA ILE A 142 -2.38 4.59 2.54
C ILE A 142 -3.23 3.80 1.55
N LEU A 143 -2.67 2.72 0.98
CA LEU A 143 -3.38 1.82 0.07
C LEU A 143 -4.40 0.92 0.77
N HIS A 144 -4.34 0.80 2.09
CA HIS A 144 -5.30 0.03 2.89
C HIS A 144 -6.44 0.88 3.45
N GLY A 145 -6.48 2.17 3.10
CA GLY A 145 -7.48 3.12 3.61
C GLY A 145 -7.18 3.57 5.04
N VAL A 146 -5.93 3.46 5.49
CA VAL A 146 -5.46 4.11 6.70
C VAL A 146 -5.21 5.57 6.34
N GLU A 147 -6.00 6.47 6.90
CA GLU A 147 -5.68 7.89 6.90
C GLU A 147 -4.61 8.10 7.98
N SER A 148 -3.40 8.46 7.55
CA SER A 148 -2.32 8.85 8.45
C SER A 148 -2.16 10.37 8.40
N GLU A 149 -1.87 10.97 9.56
CA GLU A 149 -1.56 12.40 9.69
C GLU A 149 -0.44 12.80 8.70
N TYR A 150 0.52 11.90 8.48
CA TYR A 150 1.58 12.05 7.49
C TYR A 150 1.07 12.11 6.05
N SER A 151 0.20 11.18 5.66
CA SER A 151 -0.41 11.18 4.32
C SER A 151 -1.12 12.50 4.03
N ASP A 152 -1.85 13.03 5.01
CA ASP A 152 -2.60 14.27 4.82
C ASP A 152 -1.67 15.49 4.80
N ALA A 153 -0.63 15.51 5.65
CA ALA A 153 0.42 16.52 5.58
C ALA A 153 1.11 16.55 4.20
N ILE A 154 1.50 15.40 3.66
CA ILE A 154 2.18 15.32 2.36
C ILE A 154 1.25 15.71 1.19
N LYS A 155 -0.04 15.34 1.24
CA LYS A 155 -1.02 15.79 0.21
C LYS A 155 -1.16 17.31 0.19
N ASN A 156 -1.09 17.96 1.36
CA ASN A 156 -1.22 19.40 1.50
C ASN A 156 0.09 20.18 1.25
N TYR A 157 1.23 19.49 1.10
CA TYR A 157 2.54 20.12 0.88
C TYR A 157 2.56 21.02 -0.36
N PHE A 158 2.22 20.51 -1.54
CA PHE A 158 2.23 21.29 -2.77
C PHE A 158 1.19 22.43 -2.77
N PRO A 159 -0.06 22.22 -2.33
CA PRO A 159 -1.03 23.30 -2.16
C PRO A 159 -0.56 24.42 -1.22
N ALA A 160 0.04 24.06 -0.08
CA ALA A 160 0.56 25.03 0.88
C ALA A 160 1.76 25.80 0.31
N LEU A 161 2.67 25.09 -0.37
CA LEU A 161 3.81 25.70 -1.06
C LEU A 161 3.37 26.67 -2.17
N ALA A 162 2.37 26.31 -2.96
CA ALA A 162 1.84 27.15 -4.04
C ALA A 162 1.24 28.46 -3.49
N GLN A 163 0.56 28.41 -2.33
CA GLN A 163 0.03 29.60 -1.67
C GLN A 163 1.13 30.53 -1.12
N ILE A 164 2.31 29.99 -0.82
CA ILE A 164 3.48 30.76 -0.37
C ILE A 164 4.30 31.29 -1.56
N ALA A 165 4.14 30.71 -2.75
CA ALA A 165 4.93 31.08 -3.94
C ALA A 165 4.95 32.59 -4.28
N PRO A 166 3.85 33.36 -4.15
CA PRO A 166 3.89 34.82 -4.36
C PRO A 166 4.81 35.56 -3.38
N MET A 167 5.06 34.99 -2.20
CA MET A 167 5.93 35.52 -1.16
C MET A 167 7.41 35.12 -1.36
N ARG A 168 7.72 34.30 -2.37
CA ARG A 168 9.08 33.83 -2.71
C ARG A 168 10.03 34.98 -3.07
N SER A 169 9.53 36.09 -3.57
CA SER A 169 10.33 37.31 -3.82
C SER A 169 10.80 38.01 -2.54
N LEU A 170 10.15 37.76 -1.40
CA LEU A 170 10.55 38.27 -0.09
C LEU A 170 11.51 37.32 0.66
N PHE A 171 11.60 36.05 0.24
CA PHE A 171 12.47 35.03 0.85
C PHE A 171 13.94 35.46 0.99
N PRO A 172 14.59 36.05 -0.05
CA PRO A 172 15.97 36.48 0.07
C PRO A 172 16.18 37.60 1.10
N ALA A 173 15.18 38.48 1.28
CA ALA A 173 15.24 39.55 2.27
C ALA A 173 15.09 38.98 3.69
N ILE A 174 14.17 38.03 3.89
CA ILE A 174 13.92 37.37 5.19
C ILE A 174 15.13 36.54 5.62
N TYR A 175 15.72 35.74 4.73
CA TYR A 175 16.91 34.93 5.03
C TYR A 175 18.18 35.78 5.23
N ARG A 176 18.25 36.97 4.63
CA ARG A 176 19.34 37.93 4.88
C ARG A 176 19.19 38.70 6.20
N MET A 177 17.99 38.72 6.80
CA MET A 177 17.67 39.61 7.92
C MET A 177 17.93 39.05 9.32
N GLY A 178 18.30 37.78 9.51
CA GLY A 178 18.63 37.38 10.88
C GLY A 178 19.11 35.95 11.17
N PRO A 179 19.58 35.75 12.43
CA PRO A 179 20.00 34.46 12.97
C PRO A 179 18.84 33.44 12.98
N SER A 180 19.17 32.14 12.94
CA SER A 180 18.21 31.01 12.80
C SER A 180 17.06 31.04 13.80
N TRP A 181 17.30 31.44 15.05
CA TRP A 181 16.25 31.57 16.09
C TRP A 181 15.18 32.61 15.73
N LEU A 182 15.52 33.65 14.97
CA LEU A 182 14.58 34.68 14.53
C LEU A 182 13.68 34.16 13.42
N GLN A 183 14.19 33.28 12.56
CA GLN A 183 13.41 32.67 11.48
C GLN A 183 12.31 31.76 12.05
N GLU A 184 12.64 30.98 13.07
CA GLU A 184 11.70 30.11 13.78
C GLU A 184 10.59 30.91 14.47
N LYS A 185 10.94 32.02 15.14
CA LYS A 185 9.97 32.95 15.74
C LYS A 185 9.10 33.68 14.71
N LEU A 186 9.67 34.07 13.58
CA LEU A 186 8.91 34.71 12.50
C LEU A 186 7.92 33.75 11.83
N ALA A 187 8.29 32.46 11.69
CA ALA A 187 7.38 31.43 11.23
C ALA A 187 6.22 31.19 12.22
N GLU A 188 6.49 31.27 13.54
CA GLU A 188 5.46 31.22 14.59
C GLU A 188 4.51 32.42 14.57
N TRP A 189 5.01 33.60 14.21
CA TRP A 189 4.22 34.83 14.14
C TRP A 189 3.60 35.10 12.78
N ALA A 190 3.81 34.22 11.80
CA ALA A 190 3.33 34.40 10.44
C ALA A 190 1.78 34.41 10.42
N PRO A 191 1.13 35.53 10.03
CA PRO A 191 -0.32 35.64 10.06
C PRO A 191 -0.99 34.78 8.97
N SER A 192 -0.25 34.36 7.94
CA SER A 192 -0.79 33.57 6.84
C SER A 192 -1.13 32.14 7.28
N ALA A 193 -2.30 31.65 6.87
CA ALA A 193 -2.69 30.25 7.07
C ALA A 193 -1.72 29.28 6.36
N ALA A 194 -1.21 29.65 5.18
CA ALA A 194 -0.32 28.81 4.40
C ALA A 194 1.04 28.57 5.06
N ILE A 195 1.65 29.57 5.70
CA ILE A 195 2.92 29.37 6.45
C ILE A 195 2.69 28.49 7.69
N ARG A 196 1.56 28.65 8.39
CA ARG A 196 1.19 27.75 9.50
C ARG A 196 0.97 26.33 9.04
N GLU A 197 0.32 26.14 7.89
CA GLU A 197 0.14 24.81 7.28
C GLU A 197 1.48 24.19 6.91
N MET A 198 2.40 24.94 6.29
CA MET A 198 3.74 24.45 6.01
C MET A 198 4.50 24.06 7.29
N LYS A 199 4.43 24.88 8.34
CA LYS A 199 5.03 24.54 9.63
C LYS A 199 4.45 23.22 10.16
N HIS A 200 3.13 23.09 10.17
CA HIS A 200 2.46 21.86 10.60
C HIS A 200 2.93 20.64 9.80
N ILE A 201 3.07 20.77 8.47
CA ILE A 201 3.56 19.68 7.61
C ILE A 201 5.01 19.29 7.97
N VAL A 202 5.90 20.27 8.18
CA VAL A 202 7.27 20.01 8.62
C VAL A 202 7.29 19.34 9.99
N ASP A 203 6.48 19.79 10.94
CA ASP A 203 6.40 19.22 12.30
C ASP A 203 5.88 17.77 12.28
N VAL A 204 4.93 17.45 11.40
CA VAL A 204 4.44 16.08 11.18
C VAL A 204 5.54 15.21 10.57
N GLN A 205 6.24 15.71 9.55
CA GLN A 205 7.32 15.00 8.89
C GLN A 205 8.50 14.74 9.83
N GLU A 206 8.86 15.72 10.66
CA GLU A 206 9.89 15.60 11.70
C GLU A 206 9.54 14.48 12.70
N ARG A 207 8.34 14.54 13.28
CA ARG A 207 7.87 13.53 14.25
C ARG A 207 7.90 12.13 13.65
N GLN A 208 7.38 11.97 12.43
CA GLN A 208 7.37 10.67 11.75
C GLN A 208 8.78 10.15 11.46
N ALA A 209 9.70 10.99 11.00
CA ALA A 209 11.09 10.59 10.78
C ALA A 209 11.75 10.11 12.08
N GLN A 210 11.53 10.82 13.19
CA GLN A 210 12.05 10.43 14.52
C GLN A 210 11.48 9.11 15.00
N ASP A 211 10.17 8.92 14.90
CA ASP A 211 9.49 7.69 15.32
C ASP A 211 9.99 6.48 14.52
N ILE A 212 10.08 6.62 13.20
CA ILE A 212 10.55 5.54 12.32
C ILE A 212 12.03 5.22 12.61
N LEU A 213 12.89 6.24 12.73
CA LEU A 213 14.31 6.03 13.02
C LEU A 213 14.52 5.34 14.38
N SER A 214 13.78 5.76 15.41
CA SER A 214 13.84 5.19 16.76
C SER A 214 13.39 3.72 16.78
N GLN A 215 12.26 3.40 16.16
CA GLN A 215 11.77 2.02 16.04
C GLN A 215 12.78 1.14 15.32
N LYS A 216 13.45 1.71 14.31
CA LYS A 216 14.38 0.98 13.46
C LYS A 216 15.71 0.67 14.13
N LYS A 217 16.30 1.64 14.85
CA LYS A 217 17.48 1.41 15.68
C LYS A 217 17.21 0.27 16.68
N LYS A 218 16.06 0.30 17.36
CA LYS A 218 15.62 -0.77 18.28
C LYS A 218 15.50 -2.14 17.60
N ALA A 219 14.99 -2.18 16.36
CA ALA A 219 14.86 -3.42 15.61
C ALA A 219 16.22 -3.99 15.16
N LEU A 220 17.19 -3.13 14.85
CA LEU A 220 18.56 -3.52 14.49
C LEU A 220 19.35 -4.05 15.69
N ASP A 221 19.13 -3.51 16.90
CA ASP A 221 19.76 -3.99 18.13
C ASP A 221 19.30 -5.40 18.53
N SER A 222 18.09 -5.81 18.11
CA SER A 222 17.63 -7.19 18.26
C SER A 222 18.25 -8.08 17.16
N ALA A 223 19.38 -8.71 17.48
CA ALA A 223 20.28 -9.45 16.58
C ALA A 223 19.64 -10.48 15.60
N ASP A 224 18.39 -10.90 15.84
CA ASP A 224 17.70 -11.93 15.05
C ASP A 224 16.93 -11.36 13.84
N LYS A 225 16.68 -10.04 13.78
CA LYS A 225 15.88 -9.39 12.71
C LYS A 225 16.69 -8.64 11.65
N SER A 226 18.01 -8.56 11.80
CA SER A 226 18.86 -7.80 10.86
C SER A 226 18.95 -8.45 9.47
N LYS A 227 18.63 -9.73 9.34
CA LYS A 227 18.76 -10.50 8.09
C LYS A 227 17.74 -10.15 7.01
N ASP A 228 16.61 -9.52 7.35
CA ASP A 228 15.46 -9.36 6.44
C ASP A 228 15.12 -7.91 6.07
N MET A 229 15.89 -6.93 6.54
CA MET A 229 15.60 -5.52 6.24
C MET A 229 16.25 -5.10 4.92
N ASN A 230 15.48 -5.23 3.83
CA ASN A 230 15.88 -4.93 2.44
C ASN A 230 15.60 -3.48 2.01
N ASP A 231 15.60 -2.53 2.95
CA ASP A 231 15.34 -1.13 2.67
C ASP A 231 16.61 -0.26 2.79
N ILE A 232 16.61 0.90 2.11
CA ILE A 232 17.79 1.78 2.01
C ILE A 232 18.25 2.26 3.39
N MET A 233 17.34 2.68 4.26
CA MET A 233 17.68 3.18 5.59
C MET A 233 18.27 2.10 6.50
N SER A 234 17.87 0.83 6.35
CA SER A 234 18.50 -0.28 7.07
C SER A 234 19.94 -0.50 6.63
N VAL A 235 20.20 -0.41 5.32
CA VAL A 235 21.56 -0.49 4.77
C VAL A 235 22.39 0.69 5.25
N LEU A 236 21.85 1.91 5.19
CA LEU A 236 22.53 3.12 5.68
C LEU A 236 22.88 3.02 7.16
N LEU A 237 21.95 2.58 8.01
CA LEU A 237 22.19 2.45 9.46
C LEU A 237 23.26 1.40 9.76
N LYS A 238 23.25 0.25 9.07
CA LYS A 238 24.29 -0.78 9.22
C LYS A 238 25.66 -0.25 8.81
N ALA A 239 25.75 0.37 7.64
CA ALA A 239 26.98 0.99 7.16
C ALA A 239 27.48 2.06 8.14
N ASN A 240 26.58 2.87 8.71
CA ASN A 240 26.92 3.89 9.69
C ASN A 240 27.43 3.30 11.02
N MET A 241 26.90 2.17 11.46
CA MET A 241 27.36 1.48 12.68
C MET A 241 28.75 0.85 12.48
N GLU A 242 29.00 0.28 11.30
CA GLU A 242 30.28 -0.34 10.93
C GLU A 242 31.37 0.67 10.54
N ALA A 243 30.99 1.91 10.21
CA ALA A 243 31.93 2.97 9.88
C ALA A 243 32.81 3.39 11.07
N ARG A 244 34.00 3.90 10.74
CA ARG A 244 34.93 4.53 11.70
C ARG A 244 34.24 5.74 12.33
N GLU A 245 34.54 6.08 13.57
CA GLU A 245 33.85 7.17 14.29
C GLU A 245 33.84 8.50 13.53
N GLU A 246 34.93 8.84 12.83
CA GLU A 246 35.06 10.04 12.00
C GLU A 246 34.17 10.04 10.74
N ASP A 247 33.77 8.86 10.26
CA ASP A 247 32.94 8.67 9.07
C ASP A 247 31.46 8.46 9.44
N ARG A 248 31.11 8.42 10.74
CA ARG A 248 29.72 8.22 11.19
C ARG A 248 28.89 9.49 10.99
N LEU A 249 27.76 9.33 10.31
CA LEU A 249 26.72 10.32 10.24
C LEU A 249 26.07 10.50 11.63
N PRO A 250 26.02 11.75 12.14
CA PRO A 250 25.28 12.07 13.35
C PRO A 250 23.77 11.93 13.14
N GLU A 251 23.02 11.86 14.23
CA GLU A 251 21.60 11.52 14.19
C GLU A 251 20.73 12.54 13.45
N ASP A 252 21.07 13.83 13.53
CA ASP A 252 20.43 14.90 12.78
C ASP A 252 20.59 14.72 11.25
N GLN A 253 21.77 14.27 10.81
CA GLN A 253 22.02 13.97 9.40
C GLN A 253 21.28 12.70 8.95
N LEU A 254 21.21 11.67 9.78
CA LEU A 254 20.41 10.47 9.50
C LEU A 254 18.92 10.80 9.38
N LEU A 255 18.40 11.63 10.28
CA LEU A 255 17.04 12.15 10.21
C LEU A 255 16.82 13.02 8.96
N GLY A 256 17.83 13.79 8.56
CA GLY A 256 17.79 14.62 7.35
C GLY A 256 17.63 13.82 6.06
N GLN A 257 18.07 12.55 6.00
CA GLN A 257 17.88 11.69 4.83
C GLN A 257 16.43 11.16 4.67
N MET A 258 15.60 11.31 5.70
CA MET A 258 14.23 10.80 5.73
C MET A 258 13.18 11.89 5.46
N LYS A 259 13.59 13.16 5.42
CA LYS A 259 12.72 14.33 5.30
C LYS A 259 12.84 14.98 3.92
#